data_AF-A8UCS3-F1
#
_entry.id   AF-A8UCS3-F1
#
_cell.length_a   1.000
_cell.length_b   1.000
_cell.length_c   1.000
_cell.angle_alpha   90.00
_cell.angle_beta   90.00
_cell.angle_gamma   90.00
#
_symmetry.space_group_name_H-M   'P 1'
#
loop_
_entity.id
_entity.type
_entity.pdbx_description
1 polymer ?
#
loop_
_entity_poly.entity_id
_entity_poly.type
_entity_poly.pdbx_seq_one_letter_code
_entity_poly.pdbx_strand_id
1 'polypeptide(L)'
;MQPIYRTIKQYLYHPLFLVIIIPLSYLLAGTLYASQYTRFNFIPFILLYGFVFINHLLGNFLFKTAKITLSFNHISFIVFEVINLLLIYYFSSAIHSLVGLLCFFYSAVIHTHFYLIRQGYTWLTLAISSIFKGGILTYLSFYVQANFIPTTLFYWSIPLILVVFLVELGKIQLNYPMINVQLTDQQTNTTFLDTKKFNRFLLGLLLLIYLISFIFYIPTFKGTTFIILFTLPFAIKLIQYLFSKEELIAKKLKQRALQLYSVAFFISFSVILFIHTN
;
A
#
# COMPACT_ATOMS: atom_id res chain seq x y z
N MET A 1 -24.73 20.99 -10.48
CA MET A 1 -23.73 19.89 -10.54
C MET A 1 -22.52 20.07 -9.60
N GLN A 2 -22.17 21.27 -9.14
CA GLN A 2 -21.09 21.50 -8.16
C GLN A 2 -21.25 20.87 -6.74
N PRO A 3 -22.46 20.65 -6.17
CA PRO A 3 -22.55 20.15 -4.79
C PRO A 3 -22.14 18.67 -4.69
N ILE A 4 -22.57 17.81 -5.62
CA ILE A 4 -22.26 16.37 -5.61
C ILE A 4 -20.75 16.14 -5.76
N TYR A 5 -20.08 16.84 -6.69
CA TYR A 5 -18.63 16.74 -6.87
C TYR A 5 -17.85 17.15 -5.60
N ARG A 6 -18.29 18.21 -4.92
CA ARG A 6 -17.68 18.67 -3.66
C ARG A 6 -17.85 17.63 -2.55
N THR A 7 -19.04 17.04 -2.43
CA THR A 7 -19.35 15.98 -1.47
C THR A 7 -18.49 14.74 -1.72
N ILE A 8 -18.45 14.23 -2.96
CA ILE A 8 -17.62 13.07 -3.35
C ILE A 8 -16.15 13.33 -3.02
N LYS A 9 -15.63 14.51 -3.37
CA LYS A 9 -14.25 14.89 -3.05
C LYS A 9 -13.99 14.92 -1.54
N GLN A 10 -14.94 15.40 -0.74
CA GLN A 10 -14.80 15.42 0.71
C GLN A 10 -14.75 14.02 1.33
N TYR A 11 -15.60 13.10 0.85
CA TYR A 11 -15.60 11.70 1.29
C TYR A 11 -14.32 10.96 0.90
N LEU A 12 -13.90 11.07 -0.37
CA LEU A 12 -12.70 10.37 -0.86
C LEU A 12 -11.43 10.78 -0.10
N TYR A 13 -11.32 12.06 0.29
CA TYR A 13 -10.17 12.57 1.03
C TYR A 13 -10.35 12.46 2.56
N HIS A 14 -11.41 11.81 3.04
CA HIS A 14 -11.64 11.63 4.47
C HIS A 14 -10.65 10.59 5.04
N PRO A 15 -9.97 10.87 6.17
CA PRO A 15 -8.96 9.95 6.71
C PRO A 15 -9.55 8.60 7.13
N LEU A 16 -10.77 8.55 7.67
CA LEU A 16 -11.41 7.28 8.04
C LEU A 16 -11.69 6.41 6.81
N PHE A 17 -12.11 7.02 5.69
CA PHE A 17 -12.33 6.29 4.45
C PHE A 17 -11.02 5.66 3.96
N LEU A 18 -9.92 6.42 3.97
CA LEU A 18 -8.62 5.93 3.54
C LEU A 18 -8.07 4.81 4.41
N VAL A 19 -8.24 4.90 5.73
CA VAL A 19 -7.82 3.85 6.68
C VAL A 19 -8.53 2.51 6.41
N ILE A 20 -9.79 2.55 5.97
CA ILE A 20 -10.58 1.35 5.68
C ILE A 20 -10.27 0.81 4.28
N ILE A 21 -10.21 1.69 3.28
CA ILE A 21 -10.14 1.30 1.86
C ILE A 21 -8.74 0.86 1.43
N ILE A 22 -7.68 1.37 2.05
CA ILE A 22 -6.30 1.00 1.67
C ILE A 22 -6.05 -0.50 1.92
N PRO A 23 -6.26 -1.04 3.15
CA PRO A 23 -6.14 -2.48 3.39
C PRO A 23 -7.01 -3.32 2.46
N LEU A 24 -8.24 -2.87 2.20
CA LEU A 24 -9.16 -3.57 1.31
C LEU A 24 -8.60 -3.64 -0.11
N SER A 25 -8.12 -2.51 -0.63
CA SER A 25 -7.62 -2.41 -2.00
C SER A 25 -6.46 -3.37 -2.28
N TYR A 26 -5.59 -3.62 -1.30
CA TYR A 26 -4.47 -4.58 -1.43
C TYR A 26 -4.91 -6.03 -1.55
N LEU A 27 -6.11 -6.39 -1.07
CA LEU A 27 -6.62 -7.77 -1.12
C LEU A 27 -7.53 -8.03 -2.32
N LEU A 28 -8.14 -6.98 -2.90
CA LEU A 28 -9.11 -7.14 -3.98
C LEU A 28 -8.52 -7.86 -5.20
N ALA A 29 -7.29 -7.52 -5.60
CA ALA A 29 -6.69 -8.08 -6.81
C ALA A 29 -6.52 -9.61 -6.71
N GLY A 30 -5.91 -10.11 -5.64
CA GLY A 30 -5.73 -11.56 -5.46
C GLY A 30 -7.04 -12.30 -5.25
N THR A 31 -7.96 -11.74 -4.45
CA THR A 31 -9.26 -12.35 -4.19
C THR A 31 -10.15 -12.44 -5.43
N LEU A 32 -10.23 -11.38 -6.24
CA LEU A 32 -11.02 -11.40 -7.48
C LEU A 32 -10.39 -12.25 -8.57
N TYR A 33 -9.06 -12.38 -8.58
CA TYR A 33 -8.43 -13.34 -9.48
C TYR A 33 -8.72 -14.78 -9.04
N ALA A 34 -8.72 -15.06 -7.74
CA ALA A 34 -9.04 -16.38 -7.22
C ALA A 34 -10.47 -16.82 -7.52
N SER A 35 -11.42 -15.88 -7.67
CA SER A 35 -12.80 -16.23 -8.03
C SER A 35 -12.94 -16.87 -9.42
N GLN A 36 -11.90 -16.83 -10.25
CA GLN A 36 -11.83 -17.61 -11.49
C GLN A 36 -11.70 -19.12 -11.25
N TYR A 37 -11.14 -19.52 -10.10
CA TYR A 37 -10.77 -20.90 -9.80
C TYR A 37 -11.65 -21.52 -8.71
N THR A 38 -12.10 -20.71 -7.76
CA THR A 38 -12.88 -21.19 -6.61
C THR A 38 -13.99 -20.23 -6.25
N ARG A 39 -14.98 -20.74 -5.50
CA ARG A 39 -16.02 -19.88 -4.92
C ARG A 39 -15.41 -19.03 -3.81
N PHE A 40 -15.86 -17.78 -3.74
CA PHE A 40 -15.42 -16.85 -2.72
C PHE A 40 -15.72 -17.36 -1.32
N ASN A 41 -14.67 -17.51 -0.51
CA ASN A 41 -14.75 -17.88 0.89
C ASN A 41 -14.64 -16.63 1.77
N PHE A 42 -15.78 -16.26 2.36
CA PHE A 42 -15.91 -15.01 3.11
C PHE A 42 -15.11 -15.00 4.41
N ILE A 43 -15.04 -16.12 5.14
CA ILE A 43 -14.40 -16.17 6.47
C ILE A 43 -12.89 -15.92 6.38
N PRO A 44 -12.13 -16.63 5.53
CA PRO A 44 -10.71 -16.37 5.42
C PRO A 44 -10.40 -14.99 4.82
N PHE A 45 -11.27 -14.47 3.93
CA PHE A 45 -11.15 -13.11 3.42
C PHE A 45 -11.29 -12.06 4.53
N ILE A 46 -12.33 -12.14 5.36
CA ILE A 46 -12.56 -11.14 6.41
C ILE A 46 -11.47 -11.19 7.49
N LEU A 47 -10.97 -12.38 7.82
CA LEU A 47 -9.85 -12.54 8.75
C LEU A 47 -8.54 -11.98 8.16
N LEU A 48 -8.30 -12.17 6.86
CA LEU A 48 -7.12 -11.61 6.19
C LEU A 48 -7.23 -10.08 6.11
N TYR A 49 -8.42 -9.56 5.82
CA TYR A 49 -8.69 -8.12 5.90
C TYR A 49 -8.43 -7.58 7.31
N GLY A 50 -8.93 -8.26 8.35
CA GLY A 50 -8.65 -7.92 9.74
C GLY A 50 -7.16 -7.89 10.05
N PHE A 51 -6.40 -8.88 9.57
CA PHE A 51 -4.94 -8.94 9.72
C PHE A 51 -4.24 -7.74 9.08
N VAL A 52 -4.55 -7.43 7.81
CA VAL A 52 -3.93 -6.29 7.11
C VAL A 52 -4.35 -4.97 7.74
N PHE A 53 -5.60 -4.84 8.16
CA PHE A 53 -6.13 -3.66 8.83
C PHE A 53 -5.44 -3.41 10.18
N ILE A 54 -5.28 -4.44 11.02
CA ILE A 54 -4.58 -4.33 12.30
C ILE A 54 -3.12 -3.95 12.08
N ASN A 55 -2.42 -4.59 11.14
CA ASN A 55 -1.05 -4.20 10.82
C ASN A 55 -0.95 -2.77 10.25
N HIS A 56 -1.95 -2.31 9.50
CA HIS A 56 -2.02 -0.92 9.06
C HIS A 56 -2.15 0.04 10.26
N LEU A 57 -2.97 -0.30 11.25
CA LEU A 57 -3.10 0.46 12.50
C LEU A 57 -1.79 0.43 13.30
N LEU A 58 -1.20 -0.73 13.52
CA LEU A 58 0.07 -0.91 14.23
C LEU A 58 1.19 -0.08 13.58
N GLY A 59 1.33 -0.12 12.26
CA GLY A 59 2.29 0.71 11.54
C GLY A 59 2.05 2.21 11.72
N ASN A 60 0.79 2.64 11.79
CA ASN A 60 0.45 4.04 12.08
C ASN A 60 0.72 4.42 13.55
N PHE A 61 0.50 3.49 14.50
CA PHE A 61 0.86 3.67 15.91
C PHE A 61 2.37 3.79 16.07
N LEU A 62 3.16 2.86 15.54
CA LEU A 62 4.63 2.90 15.61
C LEU A 62 5.18 4.21 15.03
N PHE A 63 4.63 4.69 13.92
CA PHE A 63 5.01 5.97 13.32
C PHE A 63 4.62 7.20 14.18
N LYS A 64 3.59 7.10 15.03
CA LYS A 64 3.17 8.15 15.97
C LYS A 64 3.91 8.08 17.30
N THR A 65 4.13 6.89 17.86
CA THR A 65 4.81 6.70 19.15
C THR A 65 6.26 7.12 19.08
N ALA A 66 6.90 7.02 17.91
CA ALA A 66 8.18 7.68 17.68
C ALA A 66 8.15 9.18 18.03
N LYS A 67 7.03 9.88 17.83
CA LYS A 67 6.91 11.35 17.95
C LYS A 67 6.77 11.90 19.37
N ILE A 68 6.48 11.08 20.38
CA ILE A 68 6.14 11.57 21.73
C ILE A 68 6.88 10.69 22.75
N THR A 69 7.59 11.33 23.69
CA THR A 69 8.10 10.67 24.90
C THR A 69 6.94 9.99 25.62
N LEU A 70 6.93 8.66 25.50
CA LEU A 70 6.05 7.66 26.10
C LEU A 70 5.20 8.19 27.27
N SER A 71 3.96 8.56 26.99
CA SER A 71 2.87 8.41 27.96
C SER A 71 1.59 7.99 27.25
N PHE A 72 1.13 6.79 27.64
CA PHE A 72 -0.20 6.21 27.46
C PHE A 72 -0.80 6.04 26.04
N ASN A 73 -0.64 4.83 25.49
CA ASN A 73 -1.76 3.87 25.27
C ASN A 73 -1.25 2.44 24.94
N HIS A 74 -0.44 1.83 25.83
CA HIS A 74 0.15 0.50 25.58
C HIS A 74 -0.89 -0.63 25.45
N ILE A 75 -2.03 -0.51 26.13
CA ILE A 75 -3.05 -1.56 26.14
C ILE A 75 -3.62 -1.78 24.74
N SER A 76 -4.00 -0.72 24.02
CA SER A 76 -4.50 -0.87 22.65
C SER A 76 -3.47 -1.48 21.71
N PHE A 77 -2.19 -1.12 21.87
CA PHE A 77 -1.10 -1.73 21.09
C PHE A 77 -0.96 -3.23 21.39
N ILE A 78 -0.93 -3.61 22.68
CA ILE A 78 -0.85 -5.01 23.12
C ILE A 78 -2.06 -5.81 22.61
N VAL A 79 -3.27 -5.25 22.69
CA VAL A 79 -4.48 -5.89 22.19
C VAL A 79 -4.37 -6.13 20.67
N PHE A 80 -3.90 -5.13 19.91
CA PHE A 80 -3.68 -5.30 18.48
C PHE A 80 -2.60 -6.34 18.17
N GLU A 81 -1.50 -6.41 18.92
CA GLU A 81 -0.48 -7.46 18.76
C GLU A 81 -1.03 -8.85 19.07
N VAL A 82 -1.79 -9.01 20.16
CA VAL A 82 -2.39 -10.31 20.51
C VAL A 82 -3.34 -10.76 19.40
N ILE A 83 -4.21 -9.87 18.90
CA ILE A 83 -5.10 -10.21 17.79
C ILE A 83 -4.29 -10.53 16.52
N ASN A 84 -3.23 -9.78 16.23
CA ASN A 84 -2.34 -10.04 15.09
C ASN A 84 -1.71 -11.44 15.17
N LEU A 85 -1.19 -11.82 16.34
CA LEU A 85 -0.62 -13.15 16.59
C LEU A 85 -1.67 -14.26 16.49
N LEU A 86 -2.89 -14.04 17.01
CA LEU A 86 -3.99 -15.00 16.87
C LEU A 86 -4.39 -15.20 15.41
N LEU A 87 -4.39 -14.14 14.60
CA LEU A 87 -4.65 -14.23 13.16
C LEU A 87 -3.52 -14.97 12.43
N ILE A 88 -2.25 -14.72 12.76
CA ILE A 88 -1.11 -15.47 12.22
C ILE A 88 -1.24 -16.95 12.57
N TYR A 89 -1.58 -17.27 13.83
CA TYR A 89 -1.81 -18.63 14.28
C TYR A 89 -2.95 -19.29 13.49
N TYR A 90 -4.09 -18.61 13.34
CA TYR A 90 -5.20 -19.09 12.52
C TYR A 90 -4.76 -19.41 11.09
N PHE A 91 -4.05 -18.50 10.40
CA PHE A 91 -3.60 -18.75 9.03
C PHE A 91 -2.58 -19.88 8.93
N SER A 92 -1.70 -20.02 9.92
CA SER A 92 -0.72 -21.10 9.99
C SER A 92 -1.37 -22.47 10.17
N SER A 93 -2.35 -22.58 11.09
CA SER A 93 -2.95 -23.85 11.50
C SER A 93 -4.16 -24.25 10.66
N ALA A 94 -5.00 -23.30 10.24
CA ALA A 94 -6.26 -23.58 9.56
C ALA A 94 -6.17 -23.49 8.03
N ILE A 95 -5.22 -22.71 7.48
CA ILE A 95 -5.03 -22.57 6.03
C ILE A 95 -3.77 -23.30 5.58
N HIS A 96 -2.59 -22.77 5.91
CA HIS A 96 -1.31 -23.39 5.56
C HIS A 96 -0.16 -22.72 6.33
N SER A 97 0.82 -23.51 6.77
CA SER A 97 1.98 -23.02 7.55
C SER A 97 2.75 -21.91 6.84
N LEU A 98 2.96 -22.04 5.52
CA LEU A 98 3.58 -21.02 4.68
C LEU A 98 2.80 -19.68 4.67
N VAL A 99 1.47 -19.71 4.69
CA VAL A 99 0.63 -18.50 4.77
C VAL A 99 0.85 -17.83 6.12
N GLY A 100 0.86 -18.62 7.20
CA GLY A 100 1.22 -18.15 8.54
C GLY A 100 2.60 -17.50 8.58
N LEU A 101 3.61 -18.13 7.97
CA LEU A 101 4.97 -17.61 7.89
C LEU A 101 5.05 -16.29 7.11
N LEU A 102 4.35 -16.17 5.99
CA LEU A 102 4.28 -14.93 5.21
C LEU A 102 3.57 -13.81 5.98
N CYS A 103 2.49 -14.12 6.71
CA CYS A 103 1.84 -13.18 7.61
C CYS A 103 2.79 -12.74 8.75
N PHE A 104 3.55 -13.67 9.32
CA PHE A 104 4.57 -13.34 10.32
C PHE A 104 5.62 -12.38 9.76
N PHE A 105 6.18 -12.68 8.57
CA PHE A 105 7.14 -11.78 7.94
C PHE A 105 6.53 -10.42 7.59
N TYR A 106 5.28 -10.37 7.13
CA TYR A 106 4.58 -9.11 6.89
C TYR A 106 4.51 -8.27 8.17
N SER A 107 4.13 -8.87 9.29
CA SER A 107 4.11 -8.20 10.60
C SER A 107 5.52 -7.72 11.02
N ALA A 108 6.54 -8.56 10.83
CA ALA A 108 7.92 -8.21 11.15
C ALA A 108 8.43 -7.03 10.31
N VAL A 109 8.06 -6.96 9.03
CA VAL A 109 8.37 -5.82 8.15
C VAL A 109 7.74 -4.53 8.68
N ILE A 110 6.49 -4.56 9.15
CA ILE A 110 5.83 -3.37 9.73
C ILE A 110 6.55 -2.90 10.99
N HIS A 111 6.98 -3.82 11.86
CA HIS A 111 7.69 -3.52 13.09
C HIS A 111 9.11 -2.97 12.87
N THR A 112 9.85 -3.57 11.94
CA THR A 112 11.25 -3.20 11.66
C THR A 112 11.35 -1.95 10.77
N HIS A 113 10.28 -1.57 10.07
CA HIS A 113 10.24 -0.45 9.13
C HIS A 113 10.84 0.83 9.70
N PHE A 114 10.40 1.26 10.89
CA PHE A 114 10.89 2.50 11.49
C PHE A 114 12.35 2.39 11.97
N TYR A 115 12.71 1.24 12.55
CA TYR A 115 14.07 0.98 13.02
C TYR A 115 15.08 1.04 11.86
N LEU A 116 14.78 0.39 10.74
CA LEU A 116 15.66 0.36 9.57
C LEU A 116 15.81 1.74 8.92
N ILE A 117 14.74 2.53 8.87
CA ILE A 117 14.81 3.94 8.42
C ILE A 117 15.72 4.74 9.34
N ARG A 118 15.63 4.54 10.67
CA ARG A 118 16.48 5.24 11.63
C ARG A 118 17.96 4.90 11.43
N GLN A 119 18.28 3.66 11.08
CA GLN A 119 19.63 3.19 10.80
C GLN A 119 20.14 3.55 9.38
N GLY A 120 19.36 4.29 8.58
CA GLY A 120 19.77 4.74 7.25
C GLY A 120 19.48 3.77 6.10
N TYR A 121 18.83 2.63 6.36
CA TYR A 121 18.45 1.63 5.36
C TYR A 121 17.09 1.96 4.69
N THR A 122 16.88 3.22 4.30
CA THR A 122 15.60 3.71 3.74
C THR A 122 15.20 2.99 2.45
N TRP A 123 16.12 2.82 1.49
CA TRP A 123 15.83 2.17 0.20
C TRP A 123 15.47 0.69 0.36
N LEU A 124 16.18 -0.03 1.23
CA LEU A 124 15.88 -1.41 1.57
C LEU A 124 14.48 -1.53 2.18
N THR A 125 14.17 -0.64 3.13
CA THR A 125 12.86 -0.59 3.79
C THR A 125 11.74 -0.32 2.79
N LEU A 126 11.95 0.60 1.85
CA LEU A 126 11.02 0.91 0.78
C LEU A 126 10.78 -0.32 -0.11
N ALA A 127 11.84 -0.97 -0.57
CA ALA A 127 11.76 -2.15 -1.42
C ALA A 127 10.99 -3.29 -0.73
N ILE A 128 11.39 -3.65 0.49
CA ILE A 128 10.76 -4.74 1.26
C ILE A 128 9.28 -4.42 1.54
N SER A 129 8.97 -3.22 2.06
CA SER A 129 7.58 -2.83 2.34
C SER A 129 6.69 -2.90 1.10
N SER A 130 7.23 -2.50 -0.05
CA SER A 130 6.50 -2.50 -1.33
C SER A 130 6.25 -3.90 -1.86
N ILE A 131 7.25 -4.78 -1.77
CA ILE A 131 7.10 -6.20 -2.14
C ILE A 131 6.05 -6.86 -1.26
N PHE A 132 6.06 -6.61 0.04
CA PHE A 132 5.10 -7.23 0.96
C PHE A 132 3.67 -6.73 0.73
N LYS A 133 3.47 -5.42 0.58
CA LYS A 133 2.14 -4.84 0.42
C LYS A 133 1.56 -4.98 -1.00
N GLY A 134 2.39 -4.83 -2.03
CA GLY A 134 1.94 -4.91 -3.42
C GLY A 134 2.00 -6.33 -4.02
N GLY A 135 2.98 -7.13 -3.59
CA GLY A 135 3.16 -8.52 -4.04
C GLY A 135 2.54 -9.52 -3.08
N ILE A 136 3.13 -9.68 -1.89
CA ILE A 136 2.79 -10.76 -0.95
C ILE A 136 1.32 -10.71 -0.51
N LEU A 137 0.74 -9.54 -0.24
CA LEU A 137 -0.70 -9.46 0.06
C LEU A 137 -1.59 -9.91 -1.11
N THR A 138 -1.19 -9.63 -2.36
CA THR A 138 -1.89 -10.10 -3.56
C THR A 138 -1.82 -11.63 -3.65
N TYR A 139 -0.66 -12.22 -3.35
CA TYR A 139 -0.52 -13.68 -3.29
C TYR A 139 -1.32 -14.32 -2.16
N LEU A 140 -1.26 -13.75 -0.95
CA LEU A 140 -1.99 -14.27 0.20
C LEU A 140 -3.49 -14.21 -0.02
N SER A 141 -3.99 -13.09 -0.54
CA SER A 141 -5.42 -12.94 -0.85
C SER A 141 -5.92 -13.88 -1.95
N PHE A 142 -5.05 -14.29 -2.88
CA PHE A 142 -5.34 -15.34 -3.84
C PHE A 142 -5.29 -16.75 -3.20
N TYR A 143 -4.19 -17.07 -2.52
CA TYR A 143 -3.94 -18.41 -1.98
C TYR A 143 -4.98 -18.81 -0.93
N VAL A 144 -5.36 -17.89 -0.05
CA VAL A 144 -6.39 -18.13 0.98
C VAL A 144 -7.75 -18.52 0.38
N GLN A 145 -7.97 -18.22 -0.91
CA GLN A 145 -9.19 -18.56 -1.65
C GLN A 145 -9.03 -19.81 -2.52
N ALA A 146 -7.89 -19.94 -3.22
CA ALA A 146 -7.69 -20.96 -4.25
C ALA A 146 -6.71 -22.09 -3.87
N ASN A 147 -5.97 -21.97 -2.77
CA ASN A 147 -4.97 -22.94 -2.26
C ASN A 147 -3.80 -23.27 -3.20
N PHE A 148 -3.55 -22.45 -4.23
CA PHE A 148 -2.32 -22.50 -5.04
C PHE A 148 -1.90 -21.07 -5.44
N ILE A 149 -0.78 -20.90 -6.14
CA ILE A 149 -0.35 -19.61 -6.71
C ILE A 149 0.06 -19.83 -8.18
N PRO A 150 -0.62 -19.23 -9.15
CA PRO A 150 -0.20 -19.28 -10.54
C PRO A 150 0.98 -18.33 -10.79
N THR A 151 1.86 -18.72 -11.71
CA THR A 151 3.06 -17.93 -12.08
C THR A 151 2.71 -16.58 -12.72
N THR A 152 1.56 -16.48 -13.38
CA THR A 152 1.05 -15.25 -13.99
C THR A 152 0.85 -14.11 -12.98
N LEU A 153 0.44 -14.45 -11.75
CA LEU A 153 0.23 -13.48 -10.68
C LEU A 153 1.52 -12.75 -10.30
N PHE A 154 2.68 -13.38 -10.53
CA PHE A 154 3.98 -12.74 -10.32
C PHE A 154 4.20 -11.54 -11.20
N TYR A 155 4.05 -11.71 -12.50
CA TYR A 155 4.24 -10.61 -13.45
C TYR A 155 3.24 -9.48 -13.20
N TRP A 156 2.01 -9.83 -12.84
CA TRP A 156 0.97 -8.85 -12.61
C TRP A 156 1.13 -8.07 -11.31
N SER A 157 1.87 -8.62 -10.34
CA SER A 157 2.18 -7.93 -9.09
C SER A 157 3.25 -6.85 -9.24
N ILE A 158 4.06 -6.88 -10.31
CA ILE A 158 5.17 -5.92 -10.50
C ILE A 158 4.66 -4.47 -10.55
N PRO A 159 3.65 -4.10 -11.37
CA PRO A 159 3.07 -2.76 -11.33
C PRO A 159 2.50 -2.37 -9.96
N LEU A 160 1.88 -3.32 -9.24
CA LEU A 160 1.33 -3.09 -7.90
C LEU A 160 2.43 -2.77 -6.89
N ILE A 161 3.56 -3.49 -6.94
CA ILE A 161 4.74 -3.23 -6.11
C ILE A 161 5.28 -1.82 -6.40
N LEU A 162 5.39 -1.41 -7.67
CA LEU A 162 5.86 -0.08 -8.04
C LEU A 162 4.93 1.03 -7.55
N VAL A 163 3.61 0.81 -7.61
CA VAL A 163 2.62 1.75 -7.07
C VAL A 163 2.77 1.88 -5.55
N VAL A 164 2.96 0.78 -4.82
CA VAL A 164 3.22 0.87 -3.38
C VAL A 164 4.56 1.54 -3.09
N PHE A 165 5.58 1.29 -3.90
CA PHE A 165 6.89 1.94 -3.76
C PHE A 165 6.79 3.45 -3.90
N LEU A 166 6.04 3.95 -4.89
CA LEU A 166 5.70 5.36 -5.03
C LEU A 166 5.05 5.89 -3.74
N VAL A 167 4.18 5.09 -3.11
CA VAL A 167 3.46 5.47 -1.90
C VAL A 167 4.32 5.57 -0.67
N GLU A 168 5.12 4.56 -0.41
CA GLU A 168 6.02 4.57 0.73
C GLU A 168 7.09 5.65 0.56
N LEU A 169 7.65 5.82 -0.64
CA LEU A 169 8.63 6.88 -0.91
C LEU A 169 8.02 8.27 -0.65
N GLY A 170 6.81 8.52 -1.16
CA GLY A 170 6.11 9.78 -0.92
C GLY A 170 5.80 10.02 0.56
N LYS A 171 5.40 8.97 1.30
CA LYS A 171 5.14 9.04 2.73
C LYS A 171 6.41 9.40 3.53
N ILE A 172 7.55 8.78 3.22
CA ILE A 172 8.81 9.05 3.91
C ILE A 172 9.31 10.47 3.58
N GLN A 173 9.38 10.84 2.30
CA GLN A 173 9.89 12.15 1.87
C GLN A 173 9.03 13.32 2.41
N LEU A 174 7.70 13.22 2.36
CA LEU A 174 6.82 14.30 2.82
C LEU A 174 6.88 14.48 4.35
N ASN A 175 7.16 13.42 5.11
CA ASN A 175 7.27 13.45 6.56
C ASN A 175 8.73 13.58 7.08
N TYR A 176 9.70 13.71 6.17
CA TYR A 176 11.14 13.76 6.46
C TYR A 176 11.59 14.74 7.57
N PRO A 177 11.21 16.04 7.57
CA PRO A 177 11.68 16.96 8.59
C PRO A 177 11.23 16.59 10.01
N MET A 178 10.21 15.73 10.15
CA MET A 178 9.78 15.20 11.46
C MET A 178 10.58 13.97 11.89
N ILE A 179 11.15 13.23 10.94
CA ILE A 179 11.99 12.05 11.20
C ILE A 179 13.40 12.49 11.61
N ASN A 180 13.88 13.62 11.04
CA ASN A 180 15.24 14.12 11.26
C ASN A 180 15.48 14.72 12.65
N VAL A 181 14.45 15.25 13.33
CA VAL A 181 14.58 15.79 14.72
C VAL A 181 14.99 14.70 15.74
N GLN A 182 14.89 13.42 15.36
CA GLN A 182 15.17 12.26 16.22
C GLN A 182 16.42 11.47 15.80
N LEU A 183 17.02 11.86 14.68
CA LEU A 183 18.29 11.32 14.21
C LEU A 183 19.38 12.21 14.79
N THR A 184 20.20 11.64 15.67
CA THR A 184 21.38 12.30 16.23
C THR A 184 22.28 12.80 15.09
N ASP A 185 22.82 14.02 15.21
CA ASP A 185 23.55 14.81 14.19
C ASP A 185 24.70 14.09 13.43
N GLN A 186 25.04 12.85 13.78
CA GLN A 186 26.18 12.11 13.24
C GLN A 186 25.84 11.15 12.08
N GLN A 187 24.57 10.97 11.70
CA GLN A 187 24.19 10.16 10.54
C GLN A 187 23.42 11.00 9.54
N THR A 188 24.17 11.74 8.72
CA THR A 188 23.66 12.40 7.52
C THR A 188 23.13 11.35 6.55
N ASN A 189 21.86 10.98 6.70
CA ASN A 189 21.18 10.13 5.72
C ASN A 189 21.08 10.89 4.38
N THR A 190 22.05 10.66 3.51
CA THR A 190 22.17 11.16 2.12
C THR A 190 21.07 10.65 1.18
N THR A 191 20.06 9.96 1.70
CA THR A 191 19.02 9.28 0.93
C THR A 191 17.85 10.18 0.51
N PHE A 192 17.77 11.41 1.05
CA PHE A 192 16.68 12.33 0.74
C PHE A 192 17.01 13.20 -0.47
N LEU A 193 16.17 13.07 -1.49
CA LEU A 193 16.30 13.85 -2.72
C LEU A 193 15.90 15.30 -2.46
N ASP A 194 16.63 16.25 -3.06
CA ASP A 194 16.16 17.64 -3.17
C ASP A 194 14.75 17.66 -3.82
N THR A 195 13.89 18.60 -3.44
CA THR A 195 12.48 18.69 -3.87
C THR A 195 12.35 18.61 -5.39
N LYS A 196 13.26 19.26 -6.15
CA LYS A 196 13.29 19.18 -7.62
C LYS A 196 13.63 17.77 -8.12
N LYS A 197 14.63 17.12 -7.50
CA LYS A 197 15.04 15.75 -7.86
C LYS A 197 13.96 14.73 -7.48
N PHE A 198 13.34 14.89 -6.32
CA PHE A 198 12.21 14.08 -5.86
C PHE A 198 11.04 14.15 -6.82
N ASN A 199 10.62 15.36 -7.21
CA ASN A 199 9.51 15.55 -8.15
C ASN A 199 9.80 14.91 -9.51
N ARG A 200 11.03 15.05 -10.03
CA ARG A 200 11.46 14.39 -11.28
C ARG A 200 11.44 12.87 -11.15
N PHE A 201 11.98 12.33 -10.07
CA PHE A 201 12.00 10.89 -9.80
C PHE A 201 10.58 10.34 -9.71
N LEU A 202 9.69 11.04 -9.01
CA LEU A 202 8.28 10.66 -8.85
C LEU A 202 7.54 10.63 -10.19
N LEU A 203 7.76 11.63 -11.04
CA LEU A 203 7.18 11.67 -12.39
C LEU A 203 7.72 10.53 -13.26
N GLY A 204 9.03 10.29 -13.22
CA GLY A 204 9.66 9.14 -13.90
C GLY A 204 9.06 7.81 -13.43
N LEU A 205 8.85 7.64 -12.13
CA LEU A 205 8.25 6.44 -11.55
C LEU A 205 6.78 6.28 -11.94
N LEU A 206 6.00 7.37 -11.99
CA LEU A 206 4.62 7.33 -12.50
C LEU A 206 4.57 6.87 -13.96
N LEU A 207 5.40 7.44 -14.84
CA LEU A 207 5.49 7.01 -16.24
C LEU A 207 5.90 5.54 -16.35
N LEU A 208 6.89 5.13 -15.55
CA LEU A 208 7.36 3.75 -15.49
C LEU A 208 6.25 2.79 -15.07
N ILE A 209 5.43 3.15 -14.07
CA ILE A 209 4.28 2.34 -13.63
C ILE A 209 3.34 2.07 -14.81
N TYR A 210 2.92 3.09 -15.56
CA TYR A 210 2.02 2.89 -16.71
C TYR A 210 2.68 2.06 -17.81
N LEU A 211 3.94 2.36 -18.14
CA LEU A 211 4.67 1.62 -19.18
C LEU A 211 4.80 0.14 -18.82
N ILE A 212 5.23 -0.17 -17.59
CA ILE A 212 5.36 -1.55 -17.10
C ILE A 212 3.99 -2.23 -17.01
N SER A 213 2.95 -1.50 -16.60
CA SER A 213 1.57 -2.00 -16.60
C SER A 213 1.15 -2.43 -17.99
N PHE A 214 1.35 -1.60 -19.02
CA PHE A 214 1.00 -1.97 -20.39
C PHE A 214 1.80 -3.18 -20.89
N ILE A 215 3.11 -3.22 -20.62
CA ILE A 215 3.97 -4.35 -21.02
C ILE A 215 3.48 -5.67 -20.43
N PHE A 216 3.15 -5.71 -19.13
CA PHE A 216 2.73 -6.95 -18.48
C PHE A 216 1.25 -7.29 -18.67
N TYR A 217 0.38 -6.29 -18.78
CA TYR A 217 -1.07 -6.51 -18.83
C TYR A 217 -1.63 -6.68 -20.24
N ILE A 218 -1.13 -5.97 -21.26
CA ILE A 218 -1.63 -6.09 -22.65
C ILE A 218 -1.62 -7.54 -23.15
N PRO A 219 -0.53 -8.33 -23.00
CA PRO A 219 -0.49 -9.69 -23.51
C PRO A 219 -1.59 -10.60 -22.94
N THR A 220 -2.00 -10.35 -21.70
CA THR A 220 -3.02 -11.17 -21.03
C THR A 220 -4.42 -10.59 -21.22
N PHE A 221 -4.60 -9.31 -20.89
CA PHE A 221 -5.91 -8.68 -20.70
C PHE A 221 -6.39 -7.90 -21.92
N LYS A 222 -5.55 -7.77 -22.97
CA LYS A 222 -5.87 -7.10 -24.23
C LYS A 222 -6.50 -5.73 -23.99
N GLY A 223 -7.66 -5.45 -24.59
CA GLY A 223 -8.37 -4.17 -24.50
C GLY A 223 -8.82 -3.79 -23.07
N THR A 224 -9.03 -4.75 -22.17
CA THR A 224 -9.43 -4.41 -20.79
C THR A 224 -8.30 -3.70 -20.02
N THR A 225 -7.04 -3.85 -20.45
CA THR A 225 -5.88 -3.13 -19.88
C THR A 225 -6.09 -1.61 -19.85
N PHE A 226 -6.83 -1.05 -20.80
CA PHE A 226 -7.09 0.39 -20.87
C PHE A 226 -7.92 0.93 -19.70
N ILE A 227 -8.54 0.07 -18.88
CA ILE A 227 -9.20 0.47 -17.62
C ILE A 227 -8.22 1.16 -16.66
N ILE A 228 -6.92 0.83 -16.71
CA ILE A 228 -5.89 1.52 -15.91
C ILE A 228 -5.82 3.02 -16.24
N LEU A 229 -6.23 3.46 -17.44
CA LEU A 229 -6.29 4.88 -17.77
C LEU A 229 -7.32 5.65 -16.94
N PHE A 230 -8.30 4.97 -16.30
CA PHE A 230 -9.19 5.61 -15.33
C PHE A 230 -8.49 6.09 -14.06
N THR A 231 -7.23 5.69 -13.85
CA THR A 231 -6.38 6.21 -12.77
C THR A 231 -5.71 7.55 -13.11
N LEU A 232 -5.71 7.97 -14.38
CA LEU A 232 -5.09 9.22 -14.85
C LEU A 232 -5.58 10.48 -14.12
N PRO A 233 -6.89 10.68 -13.84
CA PRO A 233 -7.34 11.86 -13.11
C PRO A 233 -6.70 11.97 -11.72
N PHE A 234 -6.44 10.85 -11.05
CA PHE A 234 -5.75 10.82 -9.76
C PHE A 234 -4.26 11.09 -9.91
N ALA A 235 -3.61 10.53 -10.94
CA ALA A 235 -2.20 10.78 -11.24
C ALA A 235 -1.93 12.25 -11.61
N ILE A 236 -2.77 12.84 -12.47
CA ILE A 236 -2.67 14.26 -12.85
C ILE A 236 -2.83 15.16 -11.62
N LYS A 237 -3.81 14.87 -10.77
CA LYS A 237 -4.04 15.64 -9.53
C LYS A 237 -2.87 15.51 -8.54
N LEU A 238 -2.26 14.32 -8.46
CA LEU A 238 -1.04 14.09 -7.68
C LEU A 238 0.11 14.95 -8.22
N ILE A 239 0.33 14.95 -9.53
CA ILE A 239 1.35 15.79 -10.19
C ILE A 239 1.08 17.27 -9.90
N GLN A 240 -0.15 17.74 -10.07
CA GLN A 240 -0.51 19.13 -9.75
C GLN A 240 -0.17 19.51 -8.30
N TYR A 241 -0.44 18.64 -7.33
CA TYR A 241 -0.15 18.91 -5.92
C TYR A 241 1.35 18.87 -5.57
N LEU A 242 2.13 18.06 -6.27
CA LEU A 242 3.58 17.94 -6.03
C LEU A 242 4.39 19.03 -6.72
N PHE A 243 3.94 19.48 -7.90
CA PHE A 243 4.60 20.50 -8.71
C PHE A 243 4.02 21.90 -8.53
N SER A 244 2.95 22.08 -7.75
CA SER A 244 2.47 23.42 -7.41
C SER A 244 3.57 24.20 -6.70
N LYS A 245 3.85 25.41 -7.21
CA LYS A 245 4.80 26.37 -6.60
C LYS A 245 4.26 26.95 -5.29
N GLU A 246 2.97 26.77 -5.01
CA GLU A 246 2.36 27.23 -3.77
C GLU A 246 2.75 26.29 -2.61
N GLU A 247 3.55 26.81 -1.68
CA GLU A 247 3.82 26.17 -0.37
C GLU A 247 2.54 25.96 0.46
N LEU A 248 1.40 26.49 0.03
CA LEU A 248 0.10 26.46 0.70
C LEU A 248 -0.57 25.07 0.75
N ILE A 249 -0.18 24.12 -0.10
CA ILE A 249 -0.81 22.79 -0.10
C ILE A 249 -0.28 21.94 1.07
N ALA A 250 -1.13 21.73 2.07
CA ALA A 250 -0.82 20.92 3.25
C ALA A 250 -0.27 19.52 2.87
N LYS A 251 0.85 19.12 3.48
CA LYS A 251 1.51 17.82 3.29
C LYS A 251 0.57 16.62 3.41
N LYS A 252 -0.38 16.68 4.36
CA LYS A 252 -1.42 15.67 4.57
C LYS A 252 -2.26 15.45 3.30
N LEU A 253 -2.56 16.52 2.57
CA LEU A 253 -3.39 16.44 1.36
C LEU A 253 -2.61 15.81 0.18
N LYS A 254 -1.30 16.11 0.06
CA LYS A 254 -0.40 15.44 -0.89
C LYS A 254 -0.34 13.94 -0.63
N GLN A 255 -0.16 13.54 0.64
CA GLN A 255 -0.15 12.12 1.05
C GLN A 255 -1.49 11.41 0.75
N ARG A 256 -2.63 12.07 1.02
CA ARG A 256 -3.96 11.50 0.70
C ARG A 256 -4.18 11.34 -0.80
N ALA A 257 -3.77 12.31 -1.62
CA ALA A 257 -3.86 12.20 -3.07
C ALA A 257 -3.05 11.01 -3.59
N LEU A 258 -1.88 10.78 -3.00
CA LEU A 258 -1.01 9.69 -3.35
C LEU A 258 -1.62 8.33 -2.95
N GLN A 259 -2.21 8.23 -1.76
CA GLN A 259 -2.96 7.04 -1.33
C GLN A 259 -4.16 6.75 -2.23
N LEU A 260 -4.91 7.79 -2.64
CA LEU A 260 -6.04 7.65 -3.55
C LEU A 260 -5.62 7.16 -4.94
N TYR A 261 -4.49 7.64 -5.46
CA TYR A 261 -3.93 7.11 -6.71
C TYR A 261 -3.67 5.60 -6.60
N SER A 262 -3.02 5.16 -5.51
CA SER A 262 -2.78 3.72 -5.27
C SER A 262 -4.08 2.93 -5.19
N VAL A 263 -5.05 3.37 -4.38
CA VAL A 263 -6.36 2.72 -4.24
C VAL A 263 -7.07 2.62 -5.60
N ALA A 264 -7.10 3.72 -6.37
CA ALA A 264 -7.69 3.73 -7.70
C ALA A 264 -6.99 2.74 -8.65
N PHE A 265 -5.67 2.62 -8.56
CA PHE A 265 -4.89 1.69 -9.35
C PHE A 265 -5.19 0.23 -9.00
N PHE A 266 -5.18 -0.12 -7.71
CA PHE A 266 -5.54 -1.46 -7.25
C PHE A 266 -6.99 -1.83 -7.64
N ILE A 267 -7.93 -0.90 -7.51
CA ILE A 267 -9.33 -1.11 -7.93
C ILE A 267 -9.42 -1.28 -9.45
N SER A 268 -8.71 -0.46 -10.23
CA SER A 268 -8.74 -0.58 -11.70
C SER A 268 -8.20 -1.93 -12.15
N PHE A 269 -7.09 -2.39 -11.56
CA PHE A 269 -6.55 -3.72 -11.84
C PHE A 269 -7.47 -4.85 -11.37
N SER A 270 -8.10 -4.68 -10.21
CA SER A 270 -9.14 -5.59 -9.69
C SER A 270 -10.33 -5.74 -10.65
N VAL A 271 -10.77 -4.63 -11.25
CA VAL A 271 -11.84 -4.63 -12.27
C VAL A 271 -11.39 -5.33 -13.54
N ILE A 272 -10.14 -5.14 -13.98
CA ILE A 272 -9.58 -5.87 -15.14
C ILE A 272 -9.65 -7.38 -14.89
N LEU A 273 -9.18 -7.82 -13.72
CA LEU A 273 -9.21 -9.23 -13.33
C LEU A 273 -10.63 -9.80 -13.28
N PHE A 274 -11.56 -9.01 -12.74
CA PHE A 274 -12.98 -9.37 -12.68
C PHE A 274 -13.63 -9.51 -14.06
N ILE A 275 -13.33 -8.60 -15.00
CA ILE A 275 -13.90 -8.70 -16.35
C ILE A 275 -13.30 -9.89 -17.11
N HIS A 276 -12.01 -10.17 -16.90
CA HIS A 276 -11.34 -11.31 -17.51
C HIS A 276 -11.87 -12.67 -17.01
N THR A 277 -12.66 -12.72 -15.92
CA THR A 277 -13.27 -13.95 -15.43
C THR A 277 -14.47 -14.42 -16.25
N ASN A 278 -14.98 -13.60 -17.17
CA ASN A 278 -16.16 -13.87 -18.01
C ASN A 278 -15.75 -14.06 -19.47
#